data_AF-A0A4Q6DWW2-F1
#
_entry.id   AF-A0A4Q6DWW2-F1
#
_cell.length_a   1.000
_cell.length_b   1.000
_cell.length_c   1.000
_cell.angle_alpha   90.00
_cell.angle_beta   90.00
_cell.angle_gamma   90.00
#
_symmetry.space_group_name_H-M   'P 1'
#
loop_
_entity.id
_entity.type
_entity.pdbx_description
1 polymer ?
#
loop_
_entity_poly.entity_id
_entity_poly.type
_entity_poly.pdbx_seq_one_letter_code
_entity_poly.pdbx_strand_id
1 'polypeptide(L)' 'MTITAIRKKLIDYLADADADKVKAIYTLLENEIEEQYELTEEQFEILDRERELHLNGLSKSYSRQEARLLVTGK' A
#
# COMPACT_ATOMS: atom_id res chain seq x y z
N MET A 1 18.11 28.43 -6.31
CA MET A 1 18.06 27.36 -7.33
C MET A 1 16.60 26.95 -7.49
N THR A 2 16.08 26.79 -8.72
CA THR A 2 14.66 26.43 -8.90
C THR A 2 14.44 24.94 -8.58
N ILE A 3 13.22 24.57 -8.19
CA ILE A 3 12.85 23.16 -7.93
C ILE A 3 13.16 22.29 -9.16
N THR A 4 12.90 22.80 -10.37
CA THR A 4 13.23 22.12 -11.63
C THR A 4 14.73 21.83 -11.77
N ALA A 5 15.59 22.80 -11.40
CA ALA A 5 17.03 22.61 -11.44
C ALA A 5 17.52 21.61 -10.38
N ILE A 6 16.90 21.59 -9.20
CA ILE A 6 17.20 20.60 -8.14
C ILE A 6 16.81 19.19 -8.60
N ARG A 7 15.61 19.02 -9.16
CA ARG A 7 15.12 17.74 -9.70
C ARG A 7 16.05 17.19 -10.79
N LYS A 8 16.45 18.04 -11.73
CA LYS A 8 17.39 17.66 -12.79
C LYS A 8 18.72 17.17 -12.22
N LYS A 9 19.30 17.89 -11.25
CA LYS A 9 20.53 17.45 -10.59
C LYS A 9 20.40 16.10 -9.88
N LEU A 10 19.28 15.86 -9.22
CA LEU A 10 19.02 14.61 -8.51
C LEU A 10 18.92 13.42 -9.47
N ILE A 11 18.20 13.58 -10.58
CA ILE A 11 18.08 12.56 -11.63
C ILE A 11 19.46 12.28 -12.24
N ASP A 12 20.19 13.34 -12.61
CA ASP A 12 21.52 13.21 -13.22
C ASP A 12 22.51 12.53 -12.24
N TYR A 13 22.43 12.79 -10.94
CA TYR A 13 23.24 12.11 -9.92
C TYR A 13 22.88 10.63 -9.75
N LEU A 14 21.59 10.30 -9.69
CA LEU A 14 21.12 8.92 -9.50
C LEU A 14 21.47 8.00 -10.69
N ALA A 15 21.67 8.56 -11.88
CA ALA A 15 22.05 7.80 -13.08
C ALA A 15 23.42 7.10 -12.94
N ASP A 16 24.37 7.74 -12.24
CA ASP A 16 25.75 7.27 -12.09
C ASP A 16 26.12 6.91 -10.64
N ALA A 17 25.18 7.01 -9.70
CA ALA A 17 25.44 6.78 -8.29
C ALA A 17 25.68 5.29 -7.97
N ASP A 18 26.64 5.03 -7.07
CA ASP A 18 26.90 3.68 -6.56
C ASP A 18 25.65 3.07 -5.90
N ALA A 19 25.47 1.75 -6.06
CA ALA A 19 24.31 1.03 -5.57
C ALA A 19 24.00 1.26 -4.08
N ASP A 20 25.04 1.33 -3.23
CA ASP A 20 24.88 1.59 -1.80
C ASP A 20 24.27 2.96 -1.51
N LYS A 21 24.61 3.98 -2.30
CA LYS A 21 24.08 5.34 -2.16
C LYS A 21 22.63 5.41 -2.65
N VAL A 22 22.33 4.74 -3.77
CA VAL A 22 20.95 4.63 -4.27
C VAL A 22 20.06 3.93 -3.25
N LYS A 23 20.54 2.83 -2.66
CA LYS A 23 19.81 2.09 -1.63
C LYS A 23 19.56 2.94 -0.38
N ALA A 24 20.56 3.69 0.08
CA ALA A 24 20.39 4.60 1.22
C ALA A 24 19.31 5.68 0.94
N ILE A 25 19.30 6.25 -0.27
CA ILE A 25 18.28 7.23 -0.69
C ILE A 25 16.89 6.58 -0.75
N TYR A 26 16.78 5.38 -1.31
CA TYR A 26 15.52 4.63 -1.32
C TYR A 26 15.00 4.40 0.09
N THR A 27 15.80 3.85 1.00
CA THR A 27 15.38 3.58 2.38
C THR A 27 14.94 4.85 3.13
N LEU A 28 15.54 6.00 2.84
CA LEU A 28 15.11 7.27 3.44
C LEU A 28 13.76 7.76 2.94
N LEU A 29 13.39 7.41 1.70
CA LEU A 29 12.22 7.94 1.00
C LEU A 29 11.15 6.88 0.73
N GLU A 30 11.39 5.62 1.11
CA GLU A 30 10.52 4.48 0.75
C GLU A 30 9.09 4.67 1.23
N ASN A 31 8.89 5.25 2.41
CA ASN A 31 7.56 5.56 2.95
C ASN A 31 6.82 6.67 2.20
N GLU A 32 7.53 7.53 1.46
CA GLU A 32 6.95 8.57 0.61
C GLU A 32 6.77 8.11 -0.84
N ILE A 33 7.58 7.13 -1.27
CA ILE A 33 7.55 6.55 -2.62
C ILE A 33 6.49 5.46 -2.72
N GLU A 34 6.38 4.60 -1.70
CA GLU A 34 5.35 3.58 -1.62
C GLU A 34 4.04 4.23 -1.17
N GLU A 35 2.99 4.10 -2.00
CA GLU A 35 1.63 4.44 -1.57
C GLU A 35 1.23 3.48 -0.45
N GLN A 36 1.42 3.92 0.80
CA GLN A 36 0.88 3.21 1.96
C GLN A 36 -0.63 3.42 1.97
N TYR A 37 -1.35 2.37 1.58
CA TYR A 37 -2.80 2.35 1.75
C TYR A 37 -3.13 2.11 3.23
N GLU A 38 -3.42 3.19 3.94
CA GLU A 38 -4.01 3.12 5.27
C GLU A 38 -5.53 3.00 5.15
N LEU A 39 -6.11 2.06 5.89
CA LEU A 39 -7.56 1.94 6.01
C LEU A 39 -8.11 3.16 6.76
N THR A 40 -9.24 3.70 6.31
CA THR A 40 -9.96 4.73 7.06
C THR A 40 -10.60 4.14 8.32
N GLU A 41 -10.93 4.99 9.29
CA GLU A 41 -11.63 4.57 10.51
C GLU A 41 -12.95 3.85 10.19
N GLU A 42 -13.73 4.36 9.22
CA GLU A 42 -14.96 3.71 8.73
C GLU A 42 -14.68 2.30 8.19
N GLN A 43 -13.57 2.11 7.47
CA GLN A 43 -13.20 0.78 6.96
C GLN A 43 -12.80 -0.17 8.09
N PHE A 44 -12.15 0.33 9.14
CA PHE A 44 -11.89 -0.46 10.35
C PHE A 44 -13.19 -0.86 11.05
N GLU A 45 -14.16 0.06 11.20
CA GLU A 45 -15.46 -0.24 11.81
C GLU A 45 -16.22 -1.33 11.05
N ILE A 46 -16.16 -1.32 9.71
CA ILE A 46 -16.74 -2.38 8.88
C ILE A 46 -16.09 -3.74 9.19
N LEU A 47 -14.76 -3.78 9.27
CA LEU A 47 -14.03 -5.02 9.56
C LEU A 47 -14.33 -5.55 10.96
N ASP A 48 -14.41 -4.67 11.96
CA ASP A 48 -14.75 -5.05 13.33
C ASP A 48 -16.17 -5.60 13.43
N ARG A 49 -17.13 -4.94 12.78
CA ARG A 49 -18.51 -5.41 12.71
C ARG A 49 -18.63 -6.78 12.04
N GLU A 50 -17.98 -6.97 10.89
CA GLU A 50 -18.01 -8.26 10.18
C GLU A 50 -17.36 -9.37 11.02
N ARG A 51 -16.29 -9.05 11.75
CA ARG A 51 -15.64 -9.96 12.69
C ARG A 51 -16.60 -10.37 13.82
N GLU A 52 -17.31 -9.43 14.43
CA GLU A 52 -18.30 -9.74 15.47
C GLU A 52 -19.43 -10.61 14.95
N LEU A 53 -19.97 -10.32 13.77
CA LEU A 53 -21.01 -11.13 13.15
C LEU A 53 -20.52 -12.55 12.88
N HIS A 54 -19.28 -12.70 12.43
CA HIS A 54 -18.68 -14.01 12.19
C HIS A 54 -18.53 -14.81 13.49
N LEU A 55 -17.97 -14.20 14.55
CA LEU A 55 -17.76 -14.87 15.84
C LEU A 55 -19.08 -15.31 16.49
N ASN A 56 -20.15 -14.55 16.27
CA ASN A 56 -21.49 -14.89 16.75
C ASN A 56 -22.25 -15.87 15.81
N GLY A 57 -21.64 -16.30 14.70
CA GLY A 57 -22.26 -17.21 13.73
C GLY A 57 -23.41 -16.57 12.94
N LEU A 58 -23.47 -15.23 12.91
CA LEU A 58 -24.51 -14.45 12.25
C LEU A 58 -24.16 -14.10 10.80
N SER A 59 -22.89 -14.25 10.40
CA SER A 59 -22.45 -14.11 9.01
C SER A 59 -21.81 -15.42 8.49
N LYS A 60 -22.01 -15.68 7.20
CA LYS A 60 -21.34 -16.78 6.49
C LYS A 60 -19.95 -16.32 6.07
N SER A 61 -18.94 -17.09 6.43
CA SER A 61 -17.60 -16.92 5.89
C SER A 61 -17.44 -17.69 4.60
N TYR A 62 -16.62 -17.13 3.73
CA TYR A 62 -16.24 -17.74 2.47
C TYR A 62 -14.72 -17.78 2.42
N SER A 63 -14.18 -18.88 1.89
CA SER A 63 -12.79 -18.91 1.46
C SER A 63 -12.56 -17.84 0.38
N ARG A 64 -11.30 -17.43 0.19
CA ARG A 64 -10.94 -16.50 -0.89
C ARG A 64 -11.40 -16.96 -2.27
N GLN A 65 -11.42 -18.28 -2.50
CA GLN A 65 -11.86 -18.86 -3.77
C GLN A 65 -13.37 -18.71 -3.92
N GLU A 66 -14.16 -19.08 -2.91
CA GLU A 66 -15.62 -18.93 -2.92
C GLU A 66 -16.04 -17.47 -3.04
N ALA A 67 -15.41 -16.56 -2.28
CA ALA A 67 -15.68 -15.13 -2.38
C ALA A 67 -15.42 -14.59 -3.79
N ARG A 68 -14.35 -15.05 -4.45
CA ARG A 68 -14.05 -14.66 -5.83
C ARG A 68 -15.11 -15.17 -6.81
N LEU A 69 -15.57 -16.41 -6.67
CA LEU A 69 -16.65 -16.96 -7.50
C LEU A 69 -17.96 -16.16 -7.31
N LEU A 70 -18.29 -15.82 -6.06
CA LEU A 70 -19.50 -15.04 -5.74
C LEU A 70 -19.48 -13.62 -6.31
N VAL A 71 -18.33 -12.94 -6.24
CA VAL A 71 -18.18 -11.56 -6.72
C VAL A 71 -18.05 -11.49 -8.23
N THR A 72 -17.38 -12.46 -8.86
CA THR A 72 -17.09 -12.43 -10.30
C THR A 72 -18.07 -13.22 -11.16
N GLY A 73 -18.93 -14.05 -10.55
CA GLY A 73 -19.97 -14.83 -11.24
C GLY A 73 -19.45 -15.86 -12.25
N LYS A 74 -18.17 -16.20 -12.20
CA LYS A 74 -17.50 -17.18 -13.07
C LYS A 74 -17.00 -18.35 -12.25
#